data_AF-A0A327W4T1-F1
#
_entry.id   AF-A0A327W4T1-F1
#
_cell.length_a   1.000
_cell.length_b   1.000
_cell.length_c   1.000
_cell.angle_alpha   90.00
_cell.angle_beta   90.00
_cell.angle_gamma   90.00
#
_symmetry.space_group_name_H-M   'P 1'
#
loop_
_entity.id
_entity.type
_entity.pdbx_description
1 polymer ?
#
loop_
_entity_poly.entity_id
_entity_poly.type
_entity_poly.pdbx_seq_one_letter_code
_entity_poly.pdbx_strand_id
1 'polypeptide(L)'
;MERPNVTTIDAYIATFPPKVQKILKEVRSTIKKVAPKAEEKISYGIPTFALHGNLVHFAGYAHHIGFYPASSGISHFEKELSSYKTSKGAVQFPIDAPMPLELITTITAFRVKENEEKAAAKVKKTKSDSLVPGLSAPACRALAGAGITTLKRLSGYTEKDILQLHGMGKSSLPIMREALEEKGLSFKS
;
A
#
# COMPACT_ATOMS: atom_id res chain seq x y z
N MET A 1 -7.14 16.04 -23.18
CA MET A 1 -6.49 17.08 -22.34
C MET A 1 -5.13 16.55 -21.94
N GLU A 2 -4.07 17.33 -22.22
CA GLU A 2 -2.71 17.04 -21.74
C GLU A 2 -2.69 17.02 -20.21
N ARG A 3 -1.93 16.09 -19.62
CA ARG A 3 -1.80 16.00 -18.16
C ARG A 3 -0.78 17.06 -17.71
N PRO A 4 -1.11 17.94 -16.76
CA PRO A 4 -0.16 18.92 -16.26
C PRO A 4 1.08 18.21 -15.70
N ASN A 5 2.27 18.68 -16.06
CA ASN A 5 3.52 18.22 -15.45
C ASN A 5 3.69 18.92 -14.09
N VAL A 6 2.90 18.48 -13.11
CA VAL A 6 2.85 19.04 -11.76
C VAL A 6 3.27 17.98 -10.73
N THR A 7 3.92 18.43 -9.66
CA THR A 7 4.45 17.56 -8.61
C THR A 7 3.61 17.59 -7.32
N THR A 8 2.69 18.54 -7.17
CA THR A 8 1.85 18.70 -5.98
C THR A 8 0.36 18.76 -6.31
N ILE A 9 -0.49 18.39 -5.35
CA ILE A 9 -1.95 18.47 -5.49
C ILE A 9 -2.41 19.93 -5.62
N ASP A 10 -1.79 20.86 -4.91
CA ASP A 10 -2.11 22.29 -5.03
C ASP A 10 -1.85 22.82 -6.43
N ALA A 11 -0.68 22.49 -7.02
CA ALA A 11 -0.34 22.87 -8.38
C ALA A 11 -1.30 22.24 -9.39
N TYR A 12 -1.69 20.97 -9.19
CA TYR A 12 -2.71 20.32 -10.01
C TYR A 12 -4.06 21.05 -9.95
N ILE A 13 -4.54 21.37 -8.74
CA ILE A 13 -5.83 22.04 -8.57
C ILE A 13 -5.81 23.43 -9.23
N ALA A 14 -4.68 24.16 -9.14
CA ALA A 14 -4.54 25.49 -9.71
C ALA A 14 -4.71 25.53 -11.25
N THR A 15 -4.57 24.41 -11.95
CA THR A 15 -4.76 24.35 -13.41
C THR A 15 -6.22 24.33 -13.85
N PHE A 16 -7.18 24.26 -12.92
CA PHE A 16 -8.60 24.18 -13.22
C PHE A 16 -9.32 25.52 -13.05
N PRO A 17 -10.49 25.73 -13.69
CA PRO A 17 -11.32 26.91 -13.44
C PRO A 17 -11.77 27.01 -11.98
N PRO A 18 -12.02 28.23 -11.42
CA PRO A 18 -12.29 28.44 -10.00
C PRO A 18 -13.39 27.55 -9.40
N LYS A 19 -14.46 27.30 -10.16
CA LYS A 19 -15.56 26.39 -9.76
C LYS A 19 -15.04 24.97 -9.47
N VAL A 20 -14.26 24.41 -10.38
CA VAL A 20 -13.70 23.05 -10.25
C VAL A 20 -12.62 23.01 -9.17
N GLN A 21 -11.83 24.09 -9.01
CA GLN A 21 -10.86 24.17 -7.91
C GLN A 21 -11.54 24.04 -6.54
N LYS A 22 -12.66 24.72 -6.33
CA LYS A 22 -13.42 24.66 -5.08
C LYS A 22 -13.85 23.22 -4.78
N ILE A 23 -14.43 22.54 -5.76
CA ILE A 23 -14.87 21.15 -5.62
C ILE A 23 -13.70 20.21 -5.34
N LEU A 24 -12.58 20.33 -6.07
CA LEU A 24 -11.39 19.51 -5.85
C LEU A 24 -10.79 19.72 -4.45
N LYS A 25 -10.82 20.97 -3.94
CA LYS A 25 -10.38 21.29 -2.57
C LYS A 25 -11.31 20.67 -1.52
N GLU A 26 -12.62 20.68 -1.75
CA GLU A 26 -13.59 20.01 -0.88
C GLU A 26 -13.33 18.50 -0.82
N VAL A 27 -13.20 17.84 -1.98
CA VAL A 27 -12.88 16.40 -2.06
C VAL A 27 -11.55 16.08 -1.36
N ARG A 28 -10.49 16.85 -1.63
CA ARG A 28 -9.19 16.69 -0.95
C ARG A 28 -9.31 16.82 0.56
N SER A 29 -10.02 17.85 1.04
CA SER A 29 -10.23 18.10 2.48
C SER A 29 -10.97 16.93 3.13
N THR A 30 -12.03 16.44 2.49
CA THR A 30 -12.79 15.27 2.96
C THR A 30 -11.91 14.04 3.09
N ILE A 31 -11.12 13.71 2.07
CA ILE A 31 -10.21 12.56 2.10
C ILE A 31 -9.16 12.72 3.21
N LYS A 32 -8.54 13.90 3.33
CA LYS A 32 -7.51 14.19 4.34
C LYS A 32 -8.02 14.07 5.77
N LYS A 33 -9.26 14.50 6.04
CA LYS A 33 -9.89 14.38 7.36
C LYS A 33 -10.05 12.92 7.78
N VAL A 34 -10.43 12.05 6.84
CA VAL A 34 -10.63 10.61 7.10
C VAL A 34 -9.32 9.85 7.17
N ALA A 35 -8.33 10.27 6.38
CA ALA A 35 -7.04 9.60 6.28
C ALA A 35 -5.87 10.56 6.62
N PRO A 36 -5.76 11.05 7.87
CA PRO A 36 -4.75 12.04 8.25
C PRO A 36 -3.31 11.51 8.16
N LYS A 37 -3.13 10.18 8.17
CA LYS A 37 -1.83 9.50 8.02
C LYS A 37 -1.46 9.23 6.55
N ALA A 38 -2.36 9.48 5.61
CA ALA A 38 -2.09 9.23 4.20
C ALA A 38 -1.19 10.34 3.62
N GLU A 39 -0.22 9.92 2.82
CA GLU A 39 0.66 10.80 2.08
C GLU A 39 -0.07 11.36 0.85
N GLU A 40 0.04 12.67 0.63
CA GLU A 40 -0.46 13.34 -0.56
C GLU A 40 0.62 13.37 -1.65
N LYS A 41 0.30 12.88 -2.85
CA LYS A 41 1.24 12.90 -3.99
C LYS A 41 0.53 13.01 -5.33
N ILE A 42 1.31 13.21 -6.38
CA ILE A 42 0.87 13.03 -7.76
C ILE A 42 1.30 11.64 -8.24
N SER A 43 0.38 10.86 -8.80
CA SER A 43 0.66 9.58 -9.44
C SER A 43 -0.17 9.46 -10.71
N TYR A 44 0.44 8.98 -11.79
CA TYR A 44 -0.17 8.97 -13.13
C TYR A 44 -0.64 10.37 -13.61
N GLY A 45 -0.08 11.45 -13.04
CA GLY A 45 -0.47 12.83 -13.34
C GLY A 45 -1.74 13.32 -12.64
N ILE A 46 -2.23 12.61 -11.61
CA ILE A 46 -3.41 13.01 -10.84
C ILE A 46 -3.18 12.96 -9.31
N PRO A 47 -3.92 13.77 -8.54
CA PRO A 47 -3.94 13.72 -7.09
C PRO A 47 -4.21 12.33 -6.52
N THR A 48 -3.36 11.93 -5.58
CA THR A 48 -3.35 10.59 -4.98
C THR A 48 -3.10 10.69 -3.49
N PHE A 49 -3.89 9.97 -2.71
CA PHE A 49 -3.58 9.67 -1.32
C PHE A 49 -3.00 8.26 -1.23
N ALA A 50 -1.90 8.10 -0.49
CA ALA A 50 -1.24 6.82 -0.28
C ALA A 50 -1.17 6.46 1.21
N LEU A 51 -1.58 5.24 1.53
CA LEU A 51 -1.49 4.66 2.88
C LEU A 51 -1.19 3.17 2.71
N HIS A 52 0.03 2.72 3.02
CA HIS A 52 0.49 1.35 2.77
C HIS A 52 0.34 0.89 1.29
N GLY A 53 0.40 1.84 0.35
CA GLY A 53 0.07 1.64 -1.05
C GLY A 53 -0.93 2.68 -1.51
N ASN A 54 -1.59 2.45 -2.65
CA ASN A 54 -2.64 3.34 -3.14
C ASN A 54 -3.85 3.32 -2.20
N LEU A 55 -4.28 4.48 -1.70
CA LEU A 55 -5.54 4.60 -0.96
C LEU A 55 -6.67 4.94 -1.93
N VAL A 56 -6.65 6.16 -2.48
CA VAL A 56 -7.61 6.67 -3.47
C VAL A 56 -6.93 7.69 -4.39
N HIS A 57 -7.43 7.83 -5.62
CA HIS A 57 -7.14 8.98 -6.48
C HIS A 57 -8.38 9.86 -6.67
N PHE A 58 -8.16 11.10 -7.10
CA PHE A 58 -9.23 11.94 -7.63
C PHE A 58 -8.70 12.84 -8.75
N ALA A 59 -9.56 13.20 -9.71
CA ALA A 59 -9.17 14.00 -10.87
C ALA A 59 -10.30 14.93 -11.33
N GLY A 60 -9.95 16.12 -11.79
CA GLY A 60 -10.91 17.06 -12.38
C GLY A 60 -11.08 16.81 -13.88
N TYR A 61 -12.33 16.88 -14.37
CA TYR A 61 -12.69 16.86 -15.78
C TYR A 61 -13.70 17.97 -16.09
N ALA A 62 -13.98 18.18 -17.38
CA ALA A 62 -14.87 19.25 -17.85
C ALA A 62 -16.27 19.23 -17.22
N HIS A 63 -16.82 18.04 -16.95
CA HIS A 63 -18.21 17.87 -16.47
C HIS A 63 -18.33 17.01 -15.19
N HIS A 64 -17.22 16.50 -14.66
CA HIS A 64 -17.24 15.61 -13.50
C HIS A 64 -15.93 15.64 -12.73
N ILE A 65 -15.97 15.18 -11.48
CA ILE A 65 -14.82 14.72 -10.73
C ILE A 65 -14.74 13.20 -10.85
N GLY A 66 -13.60 12.68 -11.29
CA GLY A 66 -13.30 11.25 -11.21
C GLY A 66 -12.80 10.91 -9.82
N PHE A 67 -13.37 9.87 -9.20
CA PHE A 67 -12.93 9.32 -7.93
C PHE A 67 -12.60 7.84 -8.08
N TYR A 68 -11.45 7.41 -7.56
CA TYR A 68 -10.85 6.10 -7.88
C TYR A 68 -10.53 5.32 -6.60
N PRO A 69 -11.52 4.64 -6.00
CA PRO A 69 -11.34 3.92 -4.75
C PRO A 69 -10.86 2.48 -4.93
N ALA A 70 -10.15 2.18 -6.03
CA ALA A 70 -9.85 0.82 -6.48
C ALA A 70 -11.10 -0.04 -6.73
N SER A 71 -10.91 -1.28 -7.20
CA SER A 71 -12.04 -2.15 -7.53
C SER A 71 -12.83 -2.61 -6.31
N SER A 72 -12.15 -2.83 -5.18
CA SER A 72 -12.80 -3.17 -3.91
C SER A 72 -13.78 -2.09 -3.46
N GLY A 73 -13.40 -0.81 -3.59
CA GLY A 73 -14.25 0.31 -3.25
C GLY A 73 -15.49 0.41 -4.15
N ILE A 74 -15.34 0.18 -5.46
CA ILE A 74 -16.50 0.18 -6.38
C ILE A 74 -17.44 -0.98 -6.08
N SER A 75 -16.91 -2.21 -5.93
CA SER A 75 -17.75 -3.39 -5.69
C SER A 75 -18.46 -3.36 -4.35
N HIS A 76 -17.84 -2.80 -3.31
CA HIS A 76 -18.45 -2.75 -1.98
C HIS A 76 -19.63 -1.77 -1.90
N PHE A 77 -19.55 -0.66 -2.63
CA PHE A 77 -20.53 0.43 -2.62
C PHE A 77 -21.35 0.49 -3.93
N GLU A 78 -21.52 -0.64 -4.61
CA GLU A 78 -22.18 -0.69 -5.92
C GLU A 78 -23.61 -0.12 -5.87
N LYS A 79 -24.34 -0.40 -4.79
CA LYS A 79 -25.73 0.06 -4.62
C LYS A 79 -25.79 1.58 -4.43
N GLU A 80 -24.93 2.12 -3.57
CA GLU A 80 -24.83 3.56 -3.28
C GLU A 80 -24.32 4.34 -4.49
N LEU A 81 -23.53 3.70 -5.35
CA LEU A 81 -22.97 4.30 -6.57
C LEU A 81 -23.86 4.13 -7.80
N SER A 82 -25.00 3.43 -7.70
CA SER A 82 -25.86 3.06 -8.83
C SER A 82 -26.41 4.24 -9.63
N SER A 83 -26.52 5.42 -9.02
CA SER A 83 -26.95 6.66 -9.68
C SER A 83 -25.84 7.37 -10.46
N TYR A 84 -24.59 6.91 -10.34
CA TYR A 84 -23.43 7.52 -10.98
C TYR A 84 -22.84 6.62 -12.06
N LYS A 85 -22.11 7.22 -13.00
CA LYS A 85 -21.34 6.46 -13.98
C LYS A 85 -20.13 5.83 -13.32
N THR A 86 -20.06 4.50 -13.34
CA THR A 86 -18.97 3.71 -12.74
C THR A 86 -18.22 2.89 -13.78
N SER A 87 -17.06 2.40 -13.36
CA SER A 87 -16.25 1.37 -14.03
C SER A 87 -15.56 0.53 -12.96
N LYS A 88 -14.79 -0.49 -13.35
CA LYS A 88 -14.13 -1.42 -12.41
C LYS A 88 -13.36 -0.74 -11.26
N GLY A 89 -12.83 0.48 -11.42
CA GLY A 89 -12.07 1.15 -10.36
C GLY A 89 -12.32 2.66 -10.26
N ALA A 90 -13.42 3.15 -10.82
CA ALA A 90 -13.71 4.58 -10.85
C ALA A 90 -15.20 4.87 -10.82
N VAL A 91 -15.56 6.02 -10.25
CA VAL A 91 -16.88 6.66 -10.35
C VAL A 91 -16.72 8.11 -10.80
N GLN A 92 -17.69 8.61 -11.57
CA GLN A 92 -17.75 10.00 -12.03
C GLN A 92 -18.86 10.75 -11.29
N PHE A 93 -18.48 11.77 -10.51
CA PHE A 93 -19.41 12.66 -9.81
C PHE A 93 -19.63 13.94 -10.62
N PRO A 94 -20.86 14.25 -11.08
CA PRO A 94 -21.14 15.47 -11.84
C PRO A 94 -20.78 16.74 -11.06
N ILE A 95 -20.20 17.74 -11.73
CA ILE A 95 -19.85 19.04 -11.11
C ILE A 95 -21.03 20.03 -11.02
N ASP A 96 -22.16 19.70 -11.67
CA ASP A 96 -23.38 20.52 -11.67
C ASP A 96 -24.43 19.99 -10.66
N ALA A 97 -24.06 18.97 -9.89
CA ALA A 97 -24.84 18.44 -8.78
C ALA A 97 -24.06 18.60 -7.46
N PRO A 98 -24.73 18.56 -6.29
CA PRO A 98 -24.05 18.51 -5.01
C PRO A 98 -23.05 17.34 -4.96
N MET A 99 -21.79 17.63 -4.61
CA MET A 99 -20.75 16.62 -4.49
C MET A 99 -21.08 15.68 -3.31
N PRO A 100 -21.11 14.35 -3.49
CA PRO A 100 -21.50 13.41 -2.44
C PRO A 100 -20.37 13.18 -1.43
N LEU A 101 -20.05 14.21 -0.64
CA LEU A 101 -18.93 14.20 0.32
C LEU A 101 -19.06 13.12 1.39
N GLU A 102 -20.29 12.81 1.84
CA GLU A 102 -20.55 11.72 2.79
C GLU A 102 -20.23 10.34 2.19
N LEU A 103 -20.56 10.12 0.92
CA LEU A 103 -20.21 8.88 0.22
C LEU A 103 -18.69 8.78 0.04
N ILE A 104 -18.03 9.87 -0.33
CA ILE A 104 -16.56 9.92 -0.44
C ILE A 104 -15.90 9.61 0.91
N THR A 105 -16.43 10.16 2.01
CA THR A 105 -15.99 9.88 3.38
C THR A 105 -16.08 8.39 3.69
N THR A 106 -17.25 7.80 3.44
CA THR A 106 -17.54 6.39 3.75
C THR A 106 -16.66 5.44 2.94
N ILE A 107 -16.52 5.67 1.63
CA ILE A 107 -15.65 4.87 0.76
C ILE A 107 -14.19 5.01 1.18
N THR A 108 -13.73 6.22 1.50
CA THR A 108 -12.34 6.46 1.94
C THR A 108 -12.05 5.72 3.24
N ALA A 109 -12.96 5.78 4.23
CA ALA A 109 -12.80 5.07 5.50
C ALA A 109 -12.71 3.55 5.31
N PHE A 110 -13.56 2.98 4.46
CA PHE A 110 -13.47 1.58 4.06
C PHE A 110 -12.09 1.24 3.45
N ARG A 111 -11.59 2.09 2.55
CA ARG A 111 -10.29 1.88 1.90
C ARG A 111 -9.10 2.04 2.86
N VAL A 112 -9.20 2.90 3.86
CA VAL A 112 -8.21 3.02 4.95
C VAL A 112 -8.10 1.69 5.69
N LYS A 113 -9.23 1.17 6.16
CA LYS A 113 -9.29 -0.11 6.87
C LYS A 113 -8.72 -1.25 6.03
N GLU A 114 -9.13 -1.35 4.76
CA GLU A 114 -8.65 -2.38 3.84
C GLU A 114 -7.13 -2.30 3.61
N ASN A 115 -6.57 -1.09 3.50
CA ASN A 115 -5.13 -0.90 3.35
C ASN A 115 -4.34 -1.28 4.62
N GLU A 116 -4.85 -0.93 5.80
CA GLU A 116 -4.25 -1.31 7.08
C GLU A 116 -4.27 -2.84 7.29
N GLU A 117 -5.39 -3.49 6.98
CA GLU A 117 -5.53 -4.95 7.04
C GLU A 117 -4.58 -5.65 6.08
N LYS A 118 -4.47 -5.16 4.84
CA LYS A 118 -3.51 -5.69 3.84
C LYS A 118 -2.07 -5.51 4.31
N ALA A 119 -1.73 -4.37 4.91
CA ALA A 119 -0.40 -4.12 5.46
C ALA A 119 -0.08 -5.09 6.61
N ALA A 120 -1.02 -5.27 7.54
CA ALA A 120 -0.88 -6.20 8.66
C ALA A 120 -0.76 -7.66 8.20
N ALA A 121 -1.58 -8.07 7.22
CA ALA A 121 -1.53 -9.41 6.64
C ALA A 121 -0.20 -9.68 5.92
N LYS A 122 0.34 -8.68 5.20
CA LYS A 122 1.65 -8.79 4.55
C LYS A 122 2.76 -9.00 5.58
N VAL A 123 2.75 -8.25 6.69
CA VAL A 123 3.73 -8.42 7.79
C VAL A 123 3.61 -9.81 8.43
N LYS A 124 2.39 -10.28 8.70
CA LYS A 124 2.16 -11.63 9.23
C LYS A 124 2.68 -12.72 8.28
N LYS A 125 2.38 -12.60 6.97
CA LYS A 125 2.86 -13.53 5.95
C LYS A 125 4.38 -13.56 5.85
N THR A 126 5.04 -12.40 5.87
CA THR A 126 6.52 -12.35 5.85
C THR A 126 7.12 -13.03 7.09
N LYS A 127 6.47 -12.95 8.25
CA LYS A 127 6.91 -13.68 9.45
C LYS A 127 6.64 -15.19 9.37
N SER A 128 5.49 -15.62 8.85
CA SER A 128 5.15 -17.05 8.75
C SER A 128 5.95 -17.78 7.67
N ASP A 129 6.22 -17.13 6.55
CA ASP A 129 6.92 -17.74 5.41
C ASP A 129 8.45 -17.74 5.58
N SER A 130 8.98 -16.93 6.53
CA SER A 130 10.41 -16.91 6.80
C SER A 130 10.80 -17.95 7.84
N LEU A 131 11.79 -18.77 7.49
CA LEU A 131 12.42 -19.70 8.43
C LEU A 131 13.04 -18.98 9.64
N VAL A 132 13.64 -17.81 9.39
CA VAL A 132 14.30 -16.97 10.39
C VAL A 132 13.68 -15.56 10.29
N PRO A 133 12.77 -15.17 11.20
CA PRO A 133 12.19 -13.83 11.20
C PRO A 133 13.27 -12.74 11.28
N GLY A 134 13.12 -11.65 10.54
CA GLY A 134 14.10 -10.54 10.52
C GLY A 134 15.27 -10.72 9.55
N LEU A 135 15.43 -11.92 8.96
CA LEU A 135 16.42 -12.18 7.93
C LEU A 135 16.06 -11.47 6.61
N SER A 136 17.06 -10.98 5.87
CA SER A 136 16.85 -10.31 4.59
C SER A 136 16.35 -11.28 3.52
N ALA A 137 15.59 -10.79 2.54
CA ALA A 137 15.06 -11.65 1.47
C ALA A 137 16.14 -12.42 0.68
N PRO A 138 17.33 -11.84 0.36
CA PRO A 138 18.45 -12.60 -0.22
C PRO A 138 18.93 -13.74 0.68
N ALA A 139 19.11 -13.50 1.98
CA ALA A 139 19.55 -14.50 2.93
C ALA A 139 18.51 -15.61 3.14
N CYS A 140 17.21 -15.30 3.22
CA CYS A 140 16.14 -16.29 3.24
C CYS A 140 16.17 -17.18 1.98
N ARG A 141 16.35 -16.57 0.79
CA ARG A 141 16.44 -17.32 -0.47
C ARG A 141 17.70 -18.19 -0.53
N ALA A 142 18.82 -17.71 0.01
CA ALA A 142 20.06 -18.47 0.08
C ALA A 142 19.90 -19.73 0.96
N LEU A 143 19.24 -19.63 2.11
CA LEU A 143 18.89 -20.81 2.93
C LEU A 143 18.00 -21.78 2.15
N ALA A 144 16.92 -21.29 1.55
CA ALA A 144 16.00 -22.14 0.79
C ALA A 144 16.70 -22.83 -0.40
N GLY A 145 17.56 -22.09 -1.13
CA GLY A 145 18.36 -22.62 -2.23
C GLY A 145 19.39 -23.65 -1.79
N ALA A 146 19.93 -23.52 -0.57
CA ALA A 146 20.79 -24.52 0.07
C ALA A 146 19.98 -25.71 0.67
N GLY A 147 18.65 -25.73 0.51
CA GLY A 147 17.77 -26.74 1.08
C GLY A 147 17.56 -26.63 2.59
N ILE A 148 17.97 -25.51 3.19
CA ILE A 148 17.80 -25.21 4.62
C ILE A 148 16.42 -24.60 4.82
N THR A 149 15.42 -25.46 5.00
CA THR A 149 14.00 -25.08 5.13
C THR A 149 13.47 -25.22 6.56
N THR A 150 14.29 -25.68 7.52
CA THR A 150 13.92 -25.81 8.94
C THR A 150 15.06 -25.41 9.87
N LEU A 151 14.74 -24.98 11.10
CA LEU A 151 15.74 -24.54 12.08
C LEU A 151 16.60 -25.72 12.52
N LYS A 152 16.02 -26.92 12.58
CA LYS A 152 16.75 -28.18 12.82
C LYS A 152 17.75 -28.51 11.71
N ARG A 153 17.44 -28.16 10.45
CA ARG A 153 18.41 -28.32 9.36
C ARG A 153 19.50 -27.25 9.45
N LEU A 154 19.12 -26.02 9.77
CA LEU A 154 20.06 -24.91 9.98
C LEU A 154 21.07 -25.22 11.11
N SER A 155 20.63 -25.80 12.23
CA SER A 155 21.50 -26.19 13.35
C SER A 155 22.56 -27.25 12.97
N GLY A 156 22.39 -27.94 11.85
CA GLY A 156 23.38 -28.89 11.34
C GLY A 156 24.59 -28.24 10.65
N TYR A 157 24.53 -26.94 10.38
CA TYR A 157 25.60 -26.17 9.72
C TYR A 157 26.41 -25.38 10.76
N THR A 158 27.68 -25.12 10.44
CA THR A 158 28.50 -24.16 11.20
C THR A 158 28.24 -22.73 10.70
N GLU A 159 28.57 -21.73 11.51
CA GLU A 159 28.49 -20.32 11.07
C GLU A 159 29.33 -20.07 9.81
N LYS A 160 30.48 -20.77 9.69
CA LYS A 160 31.35 -20.68 8.52
C LYS A 160 30.67 -21.19 7.26
N ASP A 161 29.94 -22.30 7.34
CA ASP A 161 29.19 -22.87 6.20
C ASP A 161 28.11 -21.90 5.73
N ILE A 162 27.40 -21.28 6.67
CA ILE A 162 26.36 -20.29 6.35
C ILE A 162 26.95 -19.07 5.65
N LEU A 163 28.10 -18.57 6.10
CA LEU A 163 28.76 -17.43 5.46
C LEU A 163 29.27 -17.71 4.04
N GLN A 164 29.43 -18.98 3.64
CA GLN A 164 29.77 -19.33 2.24
C GLN A 164 28.57 -19.27 1.30
N LEU A 165 27.34 -19.20 1.81
CA LEU A 165 26.15 -19.12 0.96
C LEU A 165 26.04 -17.74 0.30
N HIS A 166 25.84 -17.74 -1.02
CA HIS A 166 25.67 -16.51 -1.79
C HIS A 166 24.45 -15.71 -1.28
N GLY A 167 24.68 -14.50 -0.80
CA GLY A 167 23.66 -13.64 -0.18
C GLY A 167 23.65 -13.63 1.35
N MET A 168 24.59 -14.33 2.00
CA MET A 168 24.82 -14.27 3.44
C MET A 168 25.93 -13.29 3.81
N GLY A 169 25.65 -12.40 4.78
CA GLY A 169 26.62 -11.48 5.36
C GLY A 169 26.74 -11.72 6.86
N LYS A 170 27.82 -11.26 7.50
CA LYS A 170 28.06 -11.46 8.94
C LYS A 170 26.93 -10.93 9.84
N SER A 171 26.15 -9.94 9.36
CA SER A 171 24.99 -9.41 10.06
C SER A 171 23.80 -10.37 10.15
N SER A 172 23.79 -11.47 9.39
CA SER A 172 22.73 -12.48 9.43
C SER A 172 22.90 -13.49 10.56
N LEU A 173 24.13 -13.72 11.03
CA LEU A 173 24.44 -14.73 12.04
C LEU A 173 23.79 -14.45 13.41
N PRO A 174 23.80 -13.21 13.95
CA PRO A 174 23.11 -12.93 15.21
C PRO A 174 21.62 -13.25 15.16
N ILE A 175 20.96 -12.90 14.04
CA ILE A 175 19.53 -13.14 13.82
C ILE A 175 19.23 -14.64 13.78
N MET A 176 20.07 -15.42 13.09
CA MET A 176 19.91 -16.87 13.05
C MET A 176 20.19 -17.53 14.39
N ARG A 177 21.17 -17.02 15.15
CA ARG A 177 21.49 -17.52 16.49
C ARG A 177 20.30 -17.33 17.42
N GLU A 178 19.72 -16.13 17.46
CA GLU A 178 18.52 -15.83 18.23
C GLU A 178 17.36 -16.77 17.85
N ALA A 179 17.10 -16.97 16.55
CA ALA A 179 16.04 -17.87 16.09
C ALA A 179 16.29 -19.36 16.43
N LEU A 180 17.55 -19.81 16.45
CA LEU A 180 17.93 -21.15 16.89
C LEU A 180 17.76 -21.29 18.41
N GLU A 181 18.23 -20.30 19.17
CA GLU A 181 18.14 -20.26 20.63
C GLU A 181 16.69 -20.27 21.13
N GLU A 182 15.78 -19.54 20.46
CA GLU A 182 14.33 -19.58 20.74
C GLU A 182 13.72 -20.99 20.61
N LYS A 183 14.38 -21.90 19.87
CA LYS A 183 14.00 -23.31 19.72
C LYS A 183 14.89 -24.27 20.50
N GLY A 184 15.77 -23.76 21.36
CA GLY A 184 16.74 -24.56 22.10
C GLY A 184 17.77 -25.25 21.20
N LEU A 185 18.02 -24.70 20.02
CA LEU A 185 19.03 -25.15 19.07
C LEU A 185 20.22 -24.19 19.06
N SER A 186 21.33 -24.63 18.48
CA SER A 186 22.50 -23.80 18.20
C SER A 186 23.12 -24.23 16.86
N PHE A 187 24.00 -23.40 16.31
CA PHE A 187 24.82 -23.84 15.18
C PHE A 187 25.70 -25.02 15.59
N LYS A 188 26.04 -25.86 14.63
CA LYS A 188 27.03 -26.91 14.83
C LYS A 188 28.36 -26.26 15.24
N SER A 189 28.95 -26.80 16.31
CA SER A 189 30.28 -26.40 16.80
C SER A 189 31.37 -26.65 15.76
#